data_AF-A0A8T7BFN0-F1
#
_entry.id   AF-A0A8T7BFN0-F1
#
_cell.length_a   1.000
_cell.length_b   1.000
_cell.length_c   1.000
_cell.angle_alpha   90.00
_cell.angle_beta   90.00
_cell.angle_gamma   90.00
#
_symmetry.space_group_name_H-M   'P 1'
#
loop_
_entity.id
_entity.type
_entity.pdbx_description
1 polymer ?
#
loop_
_entity_poly.entity_id
_entity_poly.type
_entity_poly.pdbx_seq_one_letter_code
_entity_poly.pdbx_strand_id
1 'polypeptide(L)' 'GGIIQNSTITFAVDGRQYFAVMTGDGAAHTSGKLALAPNLKTVRMHNAIYVFALPE' A
#
# COMPACT_ATOMS: atom_id res chain seq x y z
N GLY A 1 1.31 -5.98 -4.87
CA GLY A 1 0.97 -5.29 -3.61
C GLY A 1 -0.53 -5.19 -3.47
N GLY A 2 -1.04 -5.33 -2.23
CA GLY A 2 -2.45 -5.13 -1.91
C GLY A 2 -2.84 -3.66 -1.78
N ILE A 3 -4.04 -3.39 -1.25
CA ILE A 3 -4.51 -2.02 -1.01
C ILE A 3 -3.70 -1.37 0.12
N ILE A 4 -3.34 -0.09 -0.05
CA ILE A 4 -2.64 0.70 0.95
C ILE A 4 -3.48 0.80 2.23
N GLN A 5 -2.89 0.42 3.36
CA GLN A 5 -3.60 0.29 4.64
C GLN A 5 -3.61 1.57 5.46
N ASN A 6 -2.52 2.32 5.43
CA ASN A 6 -2.28 3.50 6.24
C ASN A 6 -1.49 4.56 5.47
N SER A 7 -1.04 5.59 6.17
CA SER A 7 -0.20 6.63 5.57
C SER A 7 1.14 6.09 5.09
N THR A 8 1.51 6.47 3.87
CA THR A 8 2.88 6.35 3.36
C THR A 8 3.81 7.19 4.23
N ILE A 9 4.95 6.61 4.61
CA ILE A 9 6.01 7.34 5.31
C ILE A 9 7.20 7.56 4.39
N THR A 10 7.90 8.67 4.59
CA THR A 10 9.15 8.98 3.91
C THR A 10 10.27 9.12 4.93
N PHE A 11 11.46 8.65 4.58
CA PHE A 11 12.65 8.73 5.41
C PHE A 11 13.91 8.75 4.55
N ALA A 12 15.06 9.01 5.16
CA ALA A 12 16.35 8.96 4.48
C ALA A 12 17.35 8.10 5.27
N VAL A 13 18.17 7.35 4.56
CA VAL A 13 19.31 6.59 5.10
C VAL A 13 20.51 6.92 4.22
N ASP A 14 21.61 7.38 4.83
CA ASP A 14 22.84 7.78 4.14
C ASP A 14 22.61 8.77 2.99
N GLY A 15 21.72 9.74 3.19
CA GLY A 15 21.37 10.76 2.19
C GLY A 15 20.45 10.28 1.06
N ARG A 16 20.12 8.97 1.00
CA ARG A 16 19.16 8.42 0.03
C ARG A 16 17.75 8.43 0.61
N GLN A 17 16.79 8.97 -0.16
CA GLN A 17 15.39 9.05 0.25
C GLN A 17 14.62 7.76 -0.10
N TYR A 18 13.74 7.34 0.80
CA TYR A 18 12.90 6.16 0.68
C TYR A 18 11.43 6.48 0.96
N PHE A 19 10.55 5.75 0.30
CA PHE A 19 9.09 5.79 0.50
C PHE A 19 8.63 4.39 0.91
N ALA A 20 8.03 4.26 2.09
CA ALA A 20 7.49 2.98 2.57
C ALA A 20 5.96 2.99 2.60
N VAL A 21 5.38 1.92 2.06
CA VAL A 21 3.93 1.72 1.94
C VAL A 21 3.56 0.38 2.55
N MET A 22 2.64 0.40 3.52
CA MET A 22 2.02 -0.82 4.05
C MET A 22 0.77 -1.16 3.22
N THR A 23 0.72 -2.40 2.75
CA THR A 23 -0.41 -2.96 2.00
C THR A 23 -1.08 -4.08 2.79
N GLY A 24 -2.34 -4.37 2.48
CA GLY A 24 -3.13 -5.40 3.16
C GLY A 24 -4.63 -5.34 2.87
N ASP A 25 -5.42 -5.98 3.73
CA ASP A 25 -6.86 -6.23 3.55
C ASP A 25 -7.78 -5.56 4.59
N GLY A 26 -7.24 -4.81 5.55
CA GLY A 26 -7.99 -4.25 6.69
C GLY A 26 -8.49 -2.81 6.54
N ALA A 27 -7.98 -2.03 5.58
CA ALA A 27 -8.35 -0.63 5.43
C ALA A 27 -9.70 -0.41 4.71
N ALA A 28 -10.33 0.73 5.00
CA ALA A 28 -11.68 1.12 4.57
C ALA A 28 -11.95 1.03 3.05
N HIS A 29 -10.92 0.95 2.21
CA HIS A 29 -11.07 0.74 0.77
C HIS A 29 -11.39 -0.71 0.38
N THR A 30 -11.15 -1.67 1.26
CA THR A 30 -11.53 -3.09 1.06
C THR A 30 -12.94 -3.37 1.62
N SER A 31 -13.30 -2.78 2.75
CA SER A 31 -14.60 -2.93 3.40
C SER A 31 -15.58 -1.84 2.92
N GLY A 32 -16.58 -2.22 2.13
CA GLY A 32 -17.69 -1.33 1.73
C GLY A 32 -17.54 -0.67 0.35
N LYS A 33 -16.35 -0.24 -0.06
CA LYS A 33 -16.17 0.33 -1.42
C LYS A 33 -16.31 -0.69 -2.54
N LEU A 34 -15.95 -1.95 -2.29
CA LEU A 34 -16.17 -3.04 -3.25
C LEU A 34 -17.66 -3.34 -3.47
N ALA A 35 -18.53 -2.99 -2.51
CA ALA A 35 -19.98 -3.10 -2.71
C ALA A 35 -20.51 -2.05 -3.71
N LEU A 36 -19.86 -0.89 -3.80
CA LEU A 36 -20.20 0.18 -4.77
C LEU A 36 -19.68 -0.12 -6.17
N ALA A 37 -18.65 -0.96 -6.28
CA ALA A 37 -18.03 -1.36 -7.54
C ALA A 37 -17.89 -2.89 -7.61
N PRO A 38 -19.00 -3.64 -7.76
CA PRO A 38 -19.00 -5.10 -7.64
C PRO A 38 -18.13 -5.83 -8.67
N ASN A 39 -17.83 -5.17 -9.79
CA ASN A 39 -16.97 -5.73 -10.84
C ASN A 39 -15.47 -5.46 -10.60
N LEU A 40 -15.12 -4.63 -9.62
CA LEU A 40 -13.72 -4.33 -9.29
C LEU A 40 -13.13 -5.50 -8.48
N LYS A 41 -12.17 -6.19 -9.07
CA LYS A 41 -11.39 -7.22 -8.37
C LYS A 41 -10.11 -6.60 -7.83
N THR A 42 -9.87 -6.77 -6.53
CA THR A 42 -8.65 -6.32 -5.86
C THR A 42 -7.80 -7.52 -5.46
N VAL A 43 -6.49 -7.31 -5.35
CA VAL A 43 -5.58 -8.30 -4.76
C VAL A 43 -5.93 -8.46 -3.27
N ARG A 44 -6.01 -9.71 -2.80
CA ARG A 44 -6.44 -10.07 -1.44
C ARG A 44 -5.32 -10.78 -0.67
N MET A 45 -5.43 -10.74 0.65
CA MET A 45 -4.51 -11.35 1.63
C MET A 45 -3.04 -10.98 1.39
N HIS A 46 -2.79 -9.76 0.92
CA HIS A 46 -1.46 -9.33 0.52
C HIS A 46 -0.88 -8.30 1.51
N ASN A 47 -0.66 -8.75 2.75
CA ASN A 47 -0.05 -7.93 3.79
C ASN A 47 1.47 -7.84 3.56
N ALA A 48 1.97 -6.65 3.22
CA ALA A 48 3.38 -6.43 2.94
C ALA A 48 3.78 -4.96 3.13
N ILE A 49 5.04 -4.72 3.45
CA ILE A 49 5.67 -3.39 3.37
C ILE A 49 6.52 -3.34 2.11
N TYR A 50 6.26 -2.36 1.27
CA TYR A 50 7.06 -2.07 0.08
C TYR A 50 7.85 -0.80 0.30
N VAL A 51 9.13 -0.80 -0.12
CA VAL A 51 10.02 0.36 -0.04
C VAL A 51 10.50 0.71 -1.43
N PHE A 52 10.41 1.98 -1.78
CA PHE A 52 10.81 2.52 -3.08
C PHE A 52 11.89 3.58 -2.90
N ALA A 53 12.83 3.63 -3.83
CA ALA A 53 13.84 4.67 -3.98
C ALA A 53 14.16 4.84 -5.47
N LEU A 54 14.76 5.97 -5.85
CA LEU A 54 15.34 6.13 -7.18
C LEU A 54 16.49 5.10 -7.38
N PRO A 55 16.75 4.65 -8.62
CA PRO A 55 17.96 3.89 -8.94
C PRO A 55 19.25 4.63 -8.56
N GLU A 56 20.37 3.91 -8.52
CA GLU A 56 21.70 4.52 -8.36
C GLU A 56 22.17 5.23 -9.62
#